data_AF-A0A847AJ01-F1
#
_entry.id   AF-A0A847AJ01-F1
#
_cell.length_a   1.000
_cell.length_b   1.000
_cell.length_c   1.000
_cell.angle_alpha   90.00
_cell.angle_beta   90.00
_cell.angle_gamma   90.00
#
_symmetry.space_group_name_H-M   'P 1'
#
loop_
_entity.id
_entity.type
_entity.pdbx_description
1 polymer ?
#
loop_
_entity_poly.entity_id
_entity_poly.type
_entity_poly.pdbx_seq_one_letter_code
_entity_poly.pdbx_strand_id
1 'polypeptide(L)'
;RENQLAVARGWYNRALSVKAEENYPKEQLRAISELVEERMASRSGQKFEEYIENGKEAFNRNNFNVARFWYRKALELRPDDKNIKQQLEEIRKAVE
;
A
#
# COMPACT_ATOMS: atom_id res chain seq x y z
N ARG A 1 12.42 12.44 3.86
CA ARG A 1 13.11 11.25 3.30
C ARG A 1 12.65 10.93 1.87
N GLU A 2 11.38 11.00 1.51
CA GLU A 2 10.94 10.80 0.10
C GLU A 2 11.48 11.86 -0.86
N ASN A 3 11.46 13.13 -0.43
CA ASN A 3 12.01 14.23 -1.21
C ASN A 3 13.50 14.03 -1.55
N GLN A 4 14.27 13.37 -0.67
CA GLN A 4 15.69 13.08 -0.91
C GLN A 4 15.89 11.99 -1.96
N LEU A 5 15.02 10.96 -2.00
CA LEU A 5 15.07 9.92 -3.04
C LEU A 5 14.71 10.47 -4.42
N ALA A 6 13.72 11.37 -4.49
CA ALA A 6 13.35 12.04 -5.72
C ALA A 6 14.49 12.92 -6.27
N VAL A 7 15.16 13.67 -5.39
CA VAL A 7 16.34 14.47 -5.74
C VAL A 7 17.51 13.57 -6.20
N ALA A 8 17.83 12.51 -5.47
CA ALA A 8 18.89 11.56 -5.83
C ALA A 8 18.63 10.90 -7.20
N ARG A 9 17.40 10.46 -7.44
CA ARG A 9 16.97 9.91 -8.74
C ARG A 9 17.17 10.92 -9.87
N GLY A 10 16.84 12.19 -9.63
CA GLY A 10 17.08 13.28 -10.59
C GLY A 10 18.55 13.45 -10.94
N TRP A 11 19.43 13.43 -9.94
CA TRP A 11 20.88 13.55 -10.15
C TRP A 11 21.49 12.35 -10.89
N TYR A 12 21.10 11.12 -10.56
CA TYR A 12 21.58 9.94 -11.29
C TYR A 12 21.08 9.89 -12.74
N ASN A 13 19.83 10.29 -12.99
CA ASN A 13 19.33 10.45 -14.36
C ASN A 13 20.11 11.53 -15.12
N ARG A 14 20.46 12.65 -14.46
CA ARG A 14 21.32 13.68 -15.05
C ARG A 14 22.71 13.14 -15.36
N ALA A 15 23.30 12.35 -14.47
CA ALA A 15 24.60 11.71 -14.71
C ALA A 15 24.57 10.81 -15.95
N LEU A 16 23.52 9.99 -16.10
CA LEU A 16 23.34 9.14 -17.29
C LEU A 16 23.08 9.92 -18.57
N SER A 17 22.47 11.11 -18.49
CA SER A 17 22.32 12.00 -19.65
C SER A 17 23.66 12.58 -20.15
N VAL A 18 24.69 12.60 -19.30
CA VAL A 18 26.04 13.06 -19.66
C VAL A 18 26.93 11.88 -20.04
N LYS A 19 26.80 10.74 -19.35
CA LYS A 19 27.52 9.49 -19.64
C LYS A 19 26.62 8.28 -19.45
N ALA A 20 26.04 7.81 -20.55
CA ALA A 20 25.06 6.72 -20.52
C ALA A 20 25.66 5.35 -20.15
N GLU A 21 26.97 5.15 -20.36
CA GLU A 21 27.66 3.88 -20.11
C GLU A 21 28.11 3.70 -18.65
N GLU A 22 27.94 4.70 -17.79
CA GLU A 22 28.34 4.60 -16.39
C GLU A 22 27.45 3.61 -15.62
N ASN A 23 28.08 2.62 -14.98
CA ASN A 23 27.36 1.59 -14.23
C ASN A 23 26.85 2.11 -12.88
N TYR A 24 27.64 2.95 -12.21
CA TYR A 24 27.30 3.43 -10.86
C TYR A 24 25.93 4.14 -10.79
N PRO A 25 25.60 5.12 -11.67
CA PRO A 25 24.27 5.73 -11.65
C PRO A 25 23.13 4.74 -11.94
N LYS A 26 23.35 3.72 -12.80
CA LYS A 26 22.35 2.67 -13.08
C LYS A 26 22.05 1.83 -11.83
N GLU A 27 23.08 1.41 -11.12
CA GLU A 27 22.94 0.65 -9.88
C GLU A 27 22.22 1.45 -8.79
N GLN A 28 22.55 2.74 -8.65
CA GLN A 28 21.90 3.61 -7.68
C GLN A 28 20.41 3.82 -7.99
N LEU A 29 20.05 3.97 -9.27
CA LEU A 29 18.64 4.05 -9.70
C LEU A 29 17.88 2.77 -9.40
N ARG A 30 18.51 1.59 -9.59
CA ARG A 30 17.91 0.31 -9.22
C ARG A 30 17.66 0.24 -7.70
N ALA A 31 18.67 0.54 -6.89
CA ALA A 31 18.53 0.54 -5.43
C ALA A 31 17.47 1.52 -4.92
N ILE A 32 17.36 2.71 -5.54
CA ILE A 32 16.29 3.67 -5.23
C ILE A 32 14.91 3.08 -5.58
N SER A 33 14.80 2.37 -6.69
CA SER A 33 13.53 1.78 -7.14
C SER A 33 13.08 0.67 -6.19
N GLU A 34 13.98 -0.25 -5.83
CA GLU A 34 13.73 -1.32 -4.85
C GLU A 34 13.27 -0.76 -3.50
N LEU A 35 13.96 0.28 -2.99
CA LEU A 35 13.61 0.94 -1.73
C LEU A 35 12.23 1.63 -1.78
N VAL A 36 11.86 2.20 -2.94
CA VAL A 36 10.54 2.83 -3.11
C VAL A 36 9.46 1.76 -3.13
N GLU A 37 9.67 0.66 -3.86
CA GLU A 37 8.74 -0.47 -3.91
C GLU A 37 8.53 -1.10 -2.52
N GLU A 38 9.61 -1.36 -1.78
CA GLU A 38 9.55 -1.87 -0.41
C GLU A 38 8.71 -0.95 0.48
N ARG A 39 8.96 0.36 0.46
CA ARG A 39 8.20 1.33 1.25
C ARG A 39 6.73 1.40 0.86
N MET A 40 6.43 1.31 -0.43
CA MET A 40 5.05 1.29 -0.92
C MET A 40 4.33 0.01 -0.46
N ALA A 41 5.00 -1.14 -0.53
CA ALA A 41 4.48 -2.40 -0.03
C ALA A 41 4.23 -2.35 1.49
N SER A 42 5.19 -1.85 2.28
CA SER A 42 5.02 -1.69 3.73
C SER A 42 3.86 -0.77 4.09
N ARG A 43 3.71 0.37 3.39
CA ARG A 43 2.59 1.29 3.60
C ARG A 43 1.25 0.68 3.21
N SER A 44 1.22 -0.09 2.13
CA SER A 44 0.03 -0.84 1.74
C SER A 44 -0.35 -1.86 2.82
N GLY A 45 0.64 -2.55 3.40
CA GLY A 45 0.46 -3.44 4.54
C GLY A 45 -0.11 -2.74 5.78
N GLN A 46 0.49 -1.64 6.20
CA GLN A 46 0.02 -0.85 7.34
C GLN A 46 -1.40 -0.33 7.15
N LYS A 47 -1.71 0.23 5.97
CA LYS A 47 -3.07 0.68 5.65
C LYS A 47 -4.07 -0.46 5.63
N PHE A 48 -3.68 -1.61 5.11
CA PHE A 48 -4.52 -2.80 5.12
C PHE A 48 -4.87 -3.19 6.56
N GLU A 49 -3.87 -3.28 7.44
CA GLU A 49 -4.07 -3.59 8.87
C GLU A 49 -4.98 -2.56 9.55
N GLU A 50 -4.75 -1.26 9.33
CA GLU A 50 -5.58 -0.17 9.84
C GLU A 50 -7.05 -0.30 9.39
N TYR A 51 -7.29 -0.62 8.12
CA TYR A 51 -8.65 -0.85 7.60
C TYR A 51 -9.31 -2.08 8.23
N ILE A 52 -8.53 -3.13 8.54
CA ILE A 52 -9.06 -4.30 9.24
C ILE A 52 -9.45 -3.94 10.66
N GLU A 53 -8.60 -3.22 11.40
CA GLU A 53 -8.89 -2.82 12.78
C GLU A 53 -10.12 -1.92 12.86
N ASN A 54 -10.19 -0.88 12.01
CA ASN A 54 -11.35 0.01 11.93
C ASN A 54 -12.63 -0.74 11.54
N GLY A 55 -12.53 -1.71 10.62
CA GLY A 55 -13.65 -2.55 10.22
C GLY A 55 -14.16 -3.42 11.37
N LYS A 56 -13.25 -4.07 12.11
CA LYS A 56 -13.57 -4.89 13.29
C LYS A 56 -14.19 -4.07 14.41
N GLU A 57 -13.63 -2.90 14.71
CA GLU A 57 -14.17 -2.00 15.74
C GLU A 57 -15.60 -1.56 15.40
N ALA A 58 -15.82 -1.13 14.15
CA ALA A 58 -17.15 -0.75 13.69
C ALA A 58 -18.13 -1.92 13.73
N PHE A 59 -17.69 -3.14 13.36
CA PHE A 59 -18.49 -4.35 13.43
C PHE A 59 -18.91 -4.66 14.87
N ASN A 60 -17.97 -4.63 15.82
CA ASN A 60 -18.22 -4.87 17.24
C ASN A 60 -19.19 -3.85 17.85
N ARG A 61 -19.25 -2.63 17.31
CA ARG A 61 -20.21 -1.58 17.69
C ARG A 61 -21.55 -1.69 16.95
N ASN A 62 -21.76 -2.75 16.16
CA ASN A 62 -22.91 -2.94 15.26
C ASN A 62 -23.08 -1.83 14.20
N ASN A 63 -22.03 -1.05 13.93
CA ASN A 63 -22.01 -0.03 12.87
C ASN A 63 -21.70 -0.69 11.52
N PHE A 64 -22.60 -1.54 11.05
CA PHE A 64 -22.39 -2.41 9.89
C PHE A 64 -22.09 -1.66 8.58
N ASN A 65 -22.67 -0.47 8.38
CA ASN A 65 -22.36 0.37 7.22
C ASN A 65 -20.90 0.85 7.23
N VAL A 66 -20.38 1.21 8.40
CA VAL A 66 -18.99 1.67 8.58
C VAL A 66 -18.02 0.49 8.47
N ALA A 67 -18.36 -0.65 9.08
CA ALA A 67 -17.58 -1.89 8.96
C ALA A 67 -17.44 -2.32 7.49
N ARG A 68 -18.54 -2.30 6.73
CA ARG A 68 -18.54 -2.63 5.29
C ARG A 68 -17.66 -1.68 4.48
N PHE A 69 -17.65 -0.39 4.80
CA PHE A 69 -16.78 0.59 4.14
C PHE A 69 -15.30 0.25 4.33
N TRP A 70 -14.87 0.01 5.58
CA TRP A 70 -13.48 -0.30 5.88
C TRP A 70 -13.02 -1.63 5.30
N TYR A 71 -13.84 -2.68 5.36
CA TYR A 71 -13.51 -3.96 4.73
C TYR A 71 -13.43 -3.87 3.20
N ARG A 72 -14.24 -3.04 2.54
CA ARG A 72 -14.07 -2.75 1.10
C ARG A 72 -12.75 -2.04 0.81
N LYS A 73 -12.36 -1.08 1.65
CA LYS A 73 -11.04 -0.42 1.54
C LYS A 73 -9.88 -1.38 1.71
N ALA A 74 -10.00 -2.37 2.60
CA ALA A 74 -9.00 -3.42 2.73
C ALA A 74 -8.92 -4.30 1.47
N LEU A 75 -10.05 -4.65 0.85
CA LEU A 75 -10.08 -5.38 -0.42
C LEU A 75 -9.56 -4.58 -1.62
N GLU A 76 -9.59 -3.25 -1.59
CA GLU A 76 -8.90 -2.43 -2.61
C GLU A 76 -7.37 -2.67 -2.59
N LEU A 77 -6.81 -3.01 -1.41
CA LEU A 77 -5.37 -3.30 -1.25
C LEU A 77 -5.04 -4.78 -1.43
N ARG A 78 -5.95 -5.69 -1.01
CA ARG A 78 -5.81 -7.14 -1.15
C ARG A 78 -7.12 -7.76 -1.65
N PRO A 79 -7.39 -7.74 -2.96
CA PRO A 79 -8.66 -8.20 -3.53
C PRO A 79 -8.98 -9.67 -3.28
N ASP A 80 -7.96 -10.49 -3.01
CA ASP A 80 -8.08 -11.94 -2.83
C ASP A 80 -8.16 -12.39 -1.37
N ASP A 81 -8.24 -11.44 -0.42
CA ASP A 81 -8.34 -11.79 1.00
C ASP A 81 -9.69 -12.44 1.32
N LYS A 82 -9.66 -13.77 1.52
CA LYS A 82 -10.84 -14.59 1.81
C LYS A 82 -11.47 -14.24 3.16
N ASN A 83 -10.66 -13.84 4.16
CA ASN A 83 -11.17 -13.51 5.48
C ASN A 83 -12.02 -12.24 5.41
N ILE A 84 -11.57 -11.23 4.65
CA ILE A 84 -12.32 -9.98 4.52
C ILE A 84 -13.59 -10.16 3.68
N LYS A 85 -13.54 -10.99 2.63
CA LYS A 85 -14.74 -11.41 1.89
C LYS A 85 -15.76 -12.08 2.80
N GLN A 86 -15.31 -12.97 3.69
CA GLN A 86 -16.17 -13.65 4.65
C GLN A 86 -16.81 -12.68 5.65
N GLN A 87 -16.03 -11.72 6.18
CA GLN A 87 -16.55 -10.69 7.09
C GLN A 87 -17.62 -9.79 6.43
N LEU A 88 -17.45 -9.46 5.14
CA LEU A 88 -18.46 -8.72 4.38
C LEU A 88 -19.76 -9.51 4.20
N GLU A 89 -19.66 -10.83 4.03
CA GLU A 89 -20.83 -11.71 3.94
C GLU A 89 -21.55 -11.84 5.28
N GLU A 90 -20.82 -11.91 6.39
CA GLU A 90 -21.39 -11.86 7.76
C GLU A 90 -22.16 -10.55 7.99
N ILE A 91 -21.58 -9.41 7.61
CA ILE A 91 -22.26 -8.12 7.65
C ILE A 91 -23.53 -8.14 6.81
N ARG A 92 -23.46 -8.67 5.58
CA ARG A 92 -24.62 -8.74 4.68
C ARG A 92 -25.78 -9.49 5.32
N LYS A 93 -25.52 -10.62 5.97
CA LYS A 93 -26.53 -11.41 6.69
C LYS A 93 -27.07 -10.73 7.94
N ALA A 94 -26.26 -9.92 8.62
CA ALA A 94 -26.66 -9.22 9.83
C ALA A 94 -27.56 -7.99 9.58
N VAL A 95 -27.62 -7.49 8.33
CA VAL A 95 -28.43 -6.32 7.92
C VAL A 95 -29.61 -6.69 7.04
N GLU A 96 -29.79 -7.96 6.72
CA GLU A 96 -30.95 -8.53 6.02
C GLU A 96 -32.10 -8.76 7.01
#